data_AF-A0AAE3ZBM0-F1
#
_entry.id   AF-A0AAE3ZBM0-F1
#
_cell.length_a   1.000
_cell.length_b   1.000
_cell.length_c   1.000
_cell.angle_alpha   90.00
_cell.angle_beta   90.00
_cell.angle_gamma   90.00
#
_symmetry.space_group_name_H-M   'P 1'
#
loop_
_entity.id
_entity.type
_entity.pdbx_description
1 polymer ?
#
loop_
_entity_poly.entity_id
_entity_poly.type
_entity_poly.pdbx_seq_one_letter_code
_entity_poly.pdbx_strand_id
1 'polypeptide(L)'
;MSASGPVIAHEPSTRPTTRAMLVVLGWITRRPRVLVWIHVGAFEALSGQRERGRMVGERSFVRHVGRAERLRRMLRAGRRPRGWYVVHVFTRAELVDGLRLTTPS
;
A
#
# COMPACT_ATOMS: atom_id res chain seq x y z
N MET A 1 4.35 -27.16 -6.33
CA MET A 1 5.61 -26.40 -6.49
C MET A 1 5.29 -24.94 -6.22
N SER A 2 5.83 -24.35 -5.14
CA SER A 2 5.64 -22.91 -4.85
C SER A 2 6.67 -22.14 -5.68
N ALA A 3 6.25 -21.16 -6.46
CA ALA A 3 7.17 -20.32 -7.22
C ALA A 3 8.16 -19.64 -6.26
N SER A 4 9.47 -19.86 -6.47
CA SER A 4 10.55 -19.35 -5.60
C SER A 4 10.74 -17.83 -5.67
N GLY A 5 10.03 -17.15 -6.58
CA GLY A 5 10.13 -15.71 -6.78
C GLY A 5 9.39 -14.87 -5.73
N PRO A 6 9.61 -13.54 -5.72
CA PRO A 6 8.86 -12.63 -4.88
C PRO A 6 7.37 -12.65 -5.22
N VAL A 7 6.53 -12.47 -4.20
CA VAL A 7 5.07 -12.37 -4.36
C VAL A 7 4.68 -10.90 -4.22
N ILE A 8 4.07 -10.34 -5.26
CA ILE A 8 3.59 -8.95 -5.27
C ILE A 8 2.08 -8.95 -5.09
N ALA A 9 1.61 -8.37 -3.99
CA ALA A 9 0.19 -8.16 -3.74
C ALA A 9 -0.15 -6.69 -3.99
N HIS A 10 -0.85 -6.40 -5.08
CA HIS A 10 -1.39 -5.07 -5.34
C HIS A 10 -2.74 -4.92 -4.64
N GLU A 11 -2.77 -4.22 -3.51
CA GLU A 11 -4.03 -3.87 -2.85
C GLU A 11 -4.39 -2.41 -3.16
N PRO A 12 -5.48 -2.14 -3.89
CA PRO A 12 -6.12 -0.85 -3.77
C PRO A 12 -6.68 -0.81 -2.35
N SER A 13 -6.07 0.04 -1.52
CA SER A 13 -6.84 0.81 -0.55
C SER A 13 -7.07 0.23 0.86
N THR A 14 -5.96 0.16 1.60
CA THR A 14 -5.80 0.49 3.03
C THR A 14 -6.56 -0.31 4.07
N ARG A 15 -7.16 -1.45 3.74
CA ARG A 15 -7.81 -2.26 4.78
C ARG A 15 -6.75 -2.82 5.74
N PRO A 16 -6.79 -2.45 7.05
CA PRO A 16 -5.85 -3.01 8.02
C PRO A 16 -5.94 -4.53 8.09
N THR A 17 -7.13 -5.08 7.84
CA THR A 17 -7.39 -6.54 7.80
C THR A 17 -6.63 -7.22 6.67
N THR A 18 -6.64 -6.66 5.45
CA THR A 18 -5.88 -7.21 4.33
C THR A 18 -4.38 -7.16 4.61
N ARG A 19 -3.87 -6.04 5.17
CA ARG A 19 -2.47 -5.95 5.58
C ARG A 19 -2.11 -6.98 6.66
N ALA A 20 -3.00 -7.23 7.61
CA ALA A 20 -2.79 -8.26 8.64
C ALA A 20 -2.75 -9.66 8.03
N MET A 21 -3.64 -9.98 7.08
CA MET A 21 -3.62 -11.26 6.36
C MET A 21 -2.32 -11.45 5.57
N LEU A 22 -1.81 -10.41 4.90
CA LEU A 22 -0.53 -10.47 4.19
C LEU A 22 0.66 -10.69 5.15
N VAL A 23 0.60 -10.10 6.34
CA VAL A 23 1.58 -10.37 7.39
C VAL A 23 1.52 -11.85 7.78
N VAL A 24 0.34 -12.37 8.11
CA VAL A 24 0.14 -13.79 8.49
C VAL A 24 0.63 -14.72 7.39
N LEU A 25 0.29 -14.45 6.12
CA LEU A 25 0.77 -15.23 4.99
C LEU A 25 2.31 -15.22 4.90
N GLY A 26 2.93 -14.06 5.06
CA GLY A 26 4.39 -13.95 5.08
C GLY A 26 5.04 -14.69 6.26
N TRP A 27 4.38 -14.77 7.42
CA TRP A 27 4.84 -15.61 8.53
C TRP A 27 4.76 -17.10 8.19
N ILE A 28 3.60 -17.59 7.74
CA ILE A 28 3.37 -19.00 7.38
C ILE A 28 4.34 -19.45 6.27
N THR A 29 4.59 -18.58 5.31
CA THR A 29 5.49 -18.85 4.17
C THR A 29 6.95 -18.53 4.47
N ARG A 30 7.28 -18.05 5.68
CA ARG A 30 8.63 -17.59 6.07
C ARG A 30 9.23 -16.56 5.11
N ARG A 31 8.39 -15.74 4.49
CA ARG A 31 8.81 -14.68 3.55
C ARG A 31 8.97 -13.35 4.30
N PRO A 32 10.06 -12.60 4.07
CA PRO A 32 10.15 -11.20 4.47
C PRO A 32 9.01 -10.39 3.83
N ARG A 33 8.47 -9.39 4.56
CA ARG A 33 7.38 -8.53 4.09
C ARG A 33 7.89 -7.10 3.92
N VAL A 34 7.87 -6.61 2.70
CA VAL A 34 8.21 -5.23 2.33
C VAL A 34 6.94 -4.51 1.94
N LEU A 35 6.68 -3.37 2.57
CA LEU A 35 5.55 -2.51 2.21
C LEU A 35 6.05 -1.44 1.24
N VAL A 36 5.49 -1.40 0.04
CA VAL A 36 5.67 -0.28 -0.88
C VAL A 36 4.39 0.53 -0.88
N TRP A 37 4.49 1.80 -0.52
CA TRP A 37 3.37 2.71 -0.45
C TRP A 37 3.53 3.84 -1.46
N ILE A 38 2.63 3.91 -2.43
CA ILE A 38 2.56 5.01 -3.40
C ILE A 38 1.57 6.04 -2.86
N HIS A 39 2.08 7.20 -2.49
CA HIS A 39 1.31 8.31 -1.99
C HIS A 39 0.73 9.14 -3.15
N VAL A 40 -0.59 9.26 -3.13
CA VAL A 40 -1.36 10.25 -3.90
C VAL A 40 -2.09 11.13 -2.89
N GLY A 41 -2.14 12.44 -3.12
CA GLY A 41 -2.84 13.36 -2.22
C GLY A 41 -4.34 13.05 -2.18
N ALA A 42 -4.98 13.26 -1.02
CA ALA A 42 -6.42 13.01 -0.88
C ALA A 42 -7.27 13.84 -1.86
N PHE A 43 -6.84 15.07 -2.16
CA PHE A 43 -7.48 15.95 -3.15
C PHE A 43 -7.36 15.42 -4.58
N GLU A 44 -6.17 14.93 -4.96
CA GLU A 44 -5.93 14.30 -6.28
C GLU A 44 -6.71 12.99 -6.42
N ALA A 45 -6.79 12.19 -5.35
CA ALA A 45 -7.53 10.95 -5.34
C ALA A 45 -9.04 11.17 -5.52
N LEU A 46 -9.60 12.20 -4.88
CA LEU A 46 -11.01 12.60 -5.04
C LEU A 46 -11.28 13.17 -6.44
N SER A 47 -10.41 14.06 -6.92
CA SER A 47 -10.54 14.66 -8.25
C SER A 47 -10.50 13.59 -9.34
N GLY A 48 -9.56 12.64 -9.26
CA GLY A 48 -9.48 11.53 -10.19
C GLY A 48 -10.66 10.55 -10.11
N GLN A 49 -11.32 10.39 -8.95
CA GLN A 49 -12.55 9.60 -8.88
C GLN A 49 -13.73 10.31 -9.55
N ARG A 50 -13.88 11.63 -9.34
CA ARG A 50 -14.92 12.44 -9.98
C ARG A 50 -14.78 12.42 -11.50
N GLU A 51 -13.56 12.62 -11.99
CA GLU A 51 -13.24 12.61 -13.42
C GLU A 51 -13.56 11.25 -14.08
N ARG A 52 -13.41 10.14 -13.36
CA ARG A 52 -13.68 8.78 -13.86
C ARG A 52 -15.15 8.34 -13.75
N GLY A 53 -16.05 9.18 -13.22
CA GLY A 53 -17.50 8.93 -13.14
C GLY A 53 -17.93 7.73 -12.27
N ARG A 54 -17.01 7.10 -11.54
CA ARG A 54 -17.29 5.93 -10.68
C ARG A 54 -17.09 6.33 -9.23
N MET A 55 -18.15 6.80 -8.59
CA MET A 55 -18.14 7.09 -7.16
C MET A 55 -18.33 5.81 -6.37
N VAL A 56 -17.27 5.36 -5.70
CA VAL A 56 -17.45 4.47 -4.54
C VAL A 56 -18.29 5.25 -3.53
N GLY A 57 -19.32 4.62 -2.96
CA GLY A 57 -20.24 5.31 -2.04
C GLY A 57 -19.49 6.17 -1.01
N GLU A 58 -19.92 7.41 -0.84
CA GLU A 58 -19.18 8.49 -0.16
C GLU A 58 -18.59 8.07 1.20
N ARG A 59 -19.37 7.35 2.02
CA ARG A 59 -18.91 6.84 3.32
C ARG A 59 -17.75 5.87 3.23
N SER A 60 -17.74 5.00 2.22
CA SER A 60 -16.65 4.06 1.98
C SER A 60 -15.40 4.79 1.50
N PHE A 61 -15.57 5.80 0.64
CA PHE A 61 -14.49 6.67 0.19
C PHE A 61 -13.86 7.45 1.36
N VAL A 62 -14.66 8.13 2.19
CA VAL A 62 -14.18 8.87 3.37
C VAL A 62 -13.42 7.95 4.33
N ARG A 63 -13.96 6.75 4.61
CA ARG A 63 -13.27 5.74 5.44
C ARG A 63 -11.96 5.31 4.82
N HIS A 64 -11.93 5.13 3.51
CA HIS A 64 -10.73 4.73 2.79
C HIS A 64 -9.64 5.80 2.87
N VAL A 65 -9.98 7.06 2.57
CA VAL A 65 -9.09 8.21 2.67
C VAL A 65 -8.60 8.37 4.11
N GLY A 66 -9.49 8.32 5.10
CA GLY A 66 -9.10 8.44 6.51
C GLY A 66 -8.10 7.37 6.96
N ARG A 67 -8.23 6.13 6.46
CA ARG A 67 -7.25 5.05 6.72
C ARG A 67 -5.93 5.29 6.01
N ALA A 68 -5.95 5.78 4.76
CA ALA A 68 -4.76 6.16 4.01
C ALA A 68 -3.99 7.28 4.75
N GLU A 69 -4.70 8.30 5.21
CA GLU A 69 -4.17 9.42 5.97
C GLU A 69 -3.56 9.01 7.31
N ARG A 70 -4.21 8.09 8.03
CA ARG A 70 -3.64 7.54 9.27
C ARG A 70 -2.35 6.78 9.01
N LEU A 71 -2.33 5.94 7.98
CA LEU A 71 -1.12 5.22 7.58
C LEU A 71 -0.02 6.23 7.17
N ARG A 72 -0.34 7.23 6.36
CA ARG A 72 0.59 8.29 5.96
C ARG A 72 1.21 9.00 7.16
N ARG A 73 0.40 9.45 8.11
CA ARG A 73 0.90 10.13 9.33
C ARG A 73 1.82 9.24 10.15
N MET A 74 1.51 7.95 10.25
CA MET A 74 2.38 6.99 10.92
C MET A 74 3.73 6.85 10.18
N LEU A 75 3.70 6.66 8.86
CA LEU A 75 4.91 6.50 8.04
C LEU A 75 5.78 7.77 8.05
N ARG A 76 5.18 8.96 7.93
CA ARG A 76 5.90 10.24 8.04
C ARG A 76 6.55 10.46 9.41
N ALA A 77 5.99 9.89 10.46
CA ALA A 77 6.59 9.90 11.81
C ALA A 77 7.69 8.83 11.98
N GLY A 78 8.19 8.23 10.90
CA GLY A 78 9.20 7.16 10.93
C GLY A 78 8.69 5.83 11.50
N ARG A 79 7.39 5.70 11.75
CA ARG A 79 6.80 4.48 12.32
C ARG A 79 6.34 3.55 11.21
N ARG A 80 6.60 2.26 11.37
CA ARG A 80 6.16 1.20 10.45
C ARG A 80 4.96 0.42 11.01
N PRO A 81 4.07 -0.10 10.16
CA PRO A 81 3.04 -1.01 10.64
C PRO A 81 3.69 -2.30 11.16
N ARG A 82 3.13 -2.86 12.23
CA ARG A 82 3.64 -4.09 12.85
C ARG A 82 3.71 -5.23 11.82
N GLY A 83 4.76 -6.02 11.90
CA GLY A 83 4.96 -7.17 11.02
C GLY A 83 5.53 -6.84 9.64
N TRP A 84 5.86 -5.58 9.33
CA TRP A 84 6.57 -5.22 8.10
C TRP A 84 8.04 -4.95 8.41
N TYR A 85 8.95 -5.50 7.59
CA TYR A 85 10.39 -5.34 7.79
C TYR A 85 10.86 -3.98 7.30
N VAL A 86 10.54 -3.68 6.06
CA VAL A 86 10.92 -2.45 5.37
C VAL A 86 9.66 -1.78 4.85
N VAL A 87 9.62 -0.45 4.91
CA VAL A 87 8.58 0.36 4.29
C VAL A 87 9.23 1.37 3.38
N HIS A 88 8.87 1.35 2.10
CA HIS A 88 9.22 2.38 1.14
C HIS A 88 7.99 3.24 0.85
N VAL A 89 8.18 4.55 0.84
CA VAL A 89 7.15 5.53 0.50
C VAL A 89 7.63 6.29 -0.71
N PHE A 90 6.81 6.27 -1.76
CA PHE A 90 7.06 7.03 -2.97
C PHE A 90 5.85 7.91 -3.26
N THR A 91 6.07 9.03 -3.91
CA THR A 91 5.05 9.85 -4.55
C THR A 91 4.87 9.40 -5.99
N ARG A 92 3.80 9.86 -6.63
CA ARG A 92 3.59 9.59 -8.06
C ARG A 92 4.70 10.21 -8.93
N ALA A 93 5.21 11.37 -8.54
CA ALA A 93 6.30 12.06 -9.23
C ALA A 93 7.63 11.30 -9.15
N GLU A 94 7.89 10.60 -8.04
CA GLU A 94 9.08 9.74 -7.90
C GLU A 94 9.00 8.43 -8.71
N LEU A 95 7.82 8.08 -9.24
CA LEU A 95 7.58 6.83 -9.95
C LEU A 95 7.23 7.03 -11.43
N VAL A 96 7.61 8.18 -12.02
CA VAL A 96 7.34 8.48 -13.44
C VAL A 96 7.94 7.39 -14.35
N ASP A 97 9.14 6.91 -14.02
CA ASP A 97 9.84 5.86 -14.77
C ASP A 97 9.49 4.44 -14.29
N GLY A 98 8.50 4.31 -13.40
CA GLY A 98 8.09 3.05 -12.79
C GLY A 98 8.95 2.63 -11.60
N LEU A 99 8.69 1.41 -11.10
CA LEU A 99 9.39 0.82 -9.96
C LEU A 99 9.92 -0.55 -10.34
N ARG A 100 11.22 -0.79 -10.12
CA ARG A 100 11.85 -2.10 -10.28
C ARG A 100 12.18 -2.70 -8.92
N LEU A 101 11.65 -3.90 -8.67
CA LEU A 101 11.98 -4.69 -7.50
C LEU A 101 13.07 -5.71 -7.88
N THR A 102 14.19 -5.69 -7.14
CA THR A 102 15.24 -6.68 -7.26
C THR A 102 15.28 -7.52 -5.99
N THR A 103 15.37 -8.83 -6.14
CA THR A 103 15.66 -9.74 -5.03
C THR A 103 17.16 -10.05 -5.05
N PRO A 104 17.86 -10.02 -3.91
CA PRO A 104 19.22 -10.50 -3.87
C PRO A 104 19.25 -11.97 -4.29
N SER A 105 20.21 -12.31 -5.17
CA SER A 105 20.46 -13.64 -5.70
C SER A 105 20.92 -14.62 -4.64
#